data_AF-A0A3E0NPE2-F1
#
_entry.id   AF-A0A3E0NPE2-F1
#
_cell.length_a   1.000
_cell.length_b   1.000
_cell.length_c   1.000
_cell.angle_alpha   90.00
_cell.angle_beta   90.00
_cell.angle_gamma   90.00
#
_symmetry.space_group_name_H-M   'P 1'
#
loop_
_entity.id
_entity.type
_entity.pdbx_description
1 polymer ?
#
loop_
_entity_poly.entity_id
_entity_poly.type
_entity_poly.pdbx_seq_one_letter_code
_entity_poly.pdbx_strand_id
1 'polypeptide(L)'
;MHTTPEVDSAITVVGAVTRTATPPLDGLRVWLEGTAVSHFMNWSWWAWPTAESLHFVGLSTLFATVIVFDLRLLGMLPGVRPAHLERLIPWGVGGFVLSLSTGALFFTGIPGMYLANPAFWVKTLLLLAAGANLAVYQLWARPRVARLAAGEPMPMLARLCGLGSLAIWTGVLVAGRLIAFYKP
;
A
#
# COMPACT_ATOMS: atom_id res chain seq x y z
N MET A 1 -39.23 39.95 31.20
CA MET A 1 -37.75 39.92 31.08
C MET A 1 -37.47 39.60 29.62
N HIS A 2 -37.11 40.63 28.85
CA HIS A 2 -37.17 40.71 27.40
C HIS A 2 -35.82 40.24 26.83
N THR A 3 -35.75 39.08 26.16
CA THR A 3 -34.57 38.70 25.38
C THR A 3 -34.55 39.56 24.11
N THR A 4 -33.41 40.17 23.82
CA THR A 4 -33.22 41.02 22.64
C THR A 4 -33.03 40.16 21.39
N PRO A 5 -33.58 40.56 20.22
CA PRO A 5 -33.49 39.79 18.96
C PRO A 5 -32.05 39.60 18.42
N GLU A 6 -31.09 40.29 19.03
CA GLU A 6 -29.67 40.22 18.70
C GLU A 6 -29.02 38.89 19.16
N VAL A 7 -29.52 38.28 20.25
CA VAL A 7 -29.00 37.02 20.79
C VAL A 7 -29.40 35.82 19.92
N ASP A 8 -30.65 35.80 19.44
CA ASP A 8 -31.13 34.76 18.51
C ASP A 8 -30.43 34.83 17.15
N SER A 9 -30.09 36.04 16.71
CA SER A 9 -29.32 36.29 15.49
C SER A 9 -27.88 35.80 15.63
N ALA A 10 -27.23 36.04 16.77
CA ALA A 10 -25.88 35.54 17.05
C ALA A 10 -25.82 34.01 17.17
N ILE A 11 -26.82 33.37 17.79
CA ILE A 11 -26.89 31.90 17.88
C ILE A 11 -27.14 31.27 16.50
N THR A 12 -27.96 31.91 15.65
CA THR A 12 -28.21 31.46 14.28
C THR A 12 -26.98 31.62 13.39
N VAL A 13 -26.21 32.71 13.55
CA VAL A 13 -24.95 32.94 12.83
C VAL A 13 -23.86 31.98 13.31
N VAL A 14 -23.73 31.72 14.61
CA VAL A 14 -22.78 30.73 15.17
C VAL A 14 -23.12 29.30 14.73
N GLY A 15 -24.41 28.95 14.67
CA GLY A 15 -24.89 27.67 14.14
C GLY A 15 -24.76 27.51 12.62
N ALA A 16 -24.73 28.62 11.87
CA ALA A 16 -24.48 28.63 10.43
C ALA A 16 -22.98 28.61 10.08
N VAL A 17 -22.13 29.25 10.89
CA VAL A 17 -20.66 29.27 10.72
C VAL A 17 -20.01 27.92 11.06
N THR A 18 -20.68 27.07 11.85
CA THR A 18 -20.22 25.70 12.17
C THR A 18 -20.69 24.62 11.19
N ARG A 19 -21.31 25.00 10.07
CA ARG A 19 -21.47 24.10 8.90
C ARG A 19 -20.29 24.25 7.95
N THR A 20 -19.06 24.29 8.49
CA THR A 20 -17.88 23.99 7.67
C THR A 20 -18.11 22.59 7.13
N ALA A 21 -18.22 22.45 5.81
CA ALA A 21 -18.15 21.15 5.17
C ALA A 21 -16.88 20.50 5.69
N THR A 22 -17.01 19.54 6.60
CA THR A 22 -15.88 18.73 7.07
C THR A 22 -15.26 18.18 5.79
N PRO A 23 -13.96 18.41 5.51
CA PRO A 23 -13.34 17.89 4.30
C PRO A 23 -13.71 16.41 4.15
N PRO A 24 -13.91 15.90 2.92
CA PRO A 24 -14.48 14.57 2.71
C PRO A 24 -13.75 13.44 3.46
N LEU A 25 -12.47 13.66 3.79
CA LEU A 25 -11.63 12.76 4.58
C LEU A 25 -11.98 12.72 6.07
N ASP A 26 -12.57 13.77 6.64
CA ASP A 26 -12.95 13.83 8.06
C ASP A 26 -14.16 12.93 8.35
N GLY A 27 -15.15 12.91 7.46
CA GLY A 27 -16.28 11.98 7.56
C GLY A 27 -15.82 10.52 7.48
N LEU A 28 -14.88 10.21 6.57
CA LEU A 28 -14.26 8.90 6.47
C LEU A 28 -13.45 8.55 7.74
N ARG A 29 -12.68 9.50 8.27
CA ARG A 29 -11.88 9.32 9.49
C ARG A 29 -12.76 8.93 10.66
N VAL A 30 -13.80 9.73 10.94
CA VAL A 30 -14.73 9.51 12.06
C VAL A 30 -15.44 8.17 11.92
N TRP A 31 -15.85 7.81 10.69
CA TRP A 31 -16.48 6.51 10.44
C TRP A 31 -15.52 5.33 10.72
N LEU A 32 -14.26 5.43 10.31
CA LEU A 32 -13.24 4.41 10.56
C LEU A 32 -12.89 4.28 12.06
N GLU A 33 -12.76 5.41 12.76
CA GLU A 33 -12.49 5.45 14.21
C GLU A 33 -13.60 4.80 15.03
N GLY A 34 -14.85 4.83 14.55
CA GLY A 34 -15.99 4.17 15.18
C GLY A 34 -16.06 2.66 15.00
N THR A 35 -15.15 2.04 14.23
CA THR A 35 -15.21 0.60 13.95
C THR A 35 -14.68 -0.26 15.10
N ALA A 36 -15.22 -1.48 15.24
CA ALA A 36 -14.72 -2.47 16.20
C ALA A 36 -13.25 -2.84 15.95
N VAL A 37 -12.79 -2.74 14.69
CA VAL A 37 -11.38 -2.94 14.31
C VAL A 37 -10.50 -1.85 14.90
N SER A 38 -10.90 -0.57 14.76
CA SER A 38 -10.17 0.54 15.37
C SER A 38 -10.09 0.39 16.88
N HIS A 39 -11.20 0.04 17.53
CA HIS A 39 -11.21 -0.22 18.97
C HIS A 39 -10.27 -1.37 19.36
N PHE A 40 -10.34 -2.52 18.67
CA PHE A 40 -9.47 -3.67 18.93
C PHE A 40 -7.99 -3.33 18.79
N MET A 41 -7.61 -2.61 17.74
CA MET A 41 -6.22 -2.22 17.49
C MET A 41 -5.65 -1.28 18.56
N ASN A 42 -6.50 -0.44 19.17
CA ASN A 42 -6.06 0.54 20.18
C ASN A 42 -6.14 0.02 21.62
N TRP A 43 -7.04 -0.92 21.93
CA TRP A 43 -7.23 -1.46 23.29
C TRP A 43 -6.42 -2.72 23.58
N SER A 44 -6.10 -3.52 22.56
CA SER A 44 -5.35 -4.76 22.75
C SER A 44 -3.85 -4.52 22.69
N TRP A 45 -3.14 -4.83 23.77
CA TRP A 45 -1.68 -4.72 23.86
C TRP A 45 -0.94 -5.49 22.76
N TRP A 46 -1.49 -6.62 22.32
CA TRP A 46 -0.86 -7.49 21.32
C TRP A 46 -1.34 -7.24 19.89
N ALA A 47 -2.45 -6.51 19.68
CA ALA A 47 -2.98 -6.32 18.33
C ALA A 47 -1.98 -5.58 17.44
N TRP A 48 -1.40 -4.47 17.92
CA TRP A 48 -0.44 -3.69 17.14
C TRP A 48 0.86 -4.46 16.84
N PRO A 49 1.57 -5.04 17.84
CA PRO A 49 2.81 -5.76 17.60
C PRO A 49 2.64 -7.01 16.72
N THR A 50 1.53 -7.74 16.88
CA THR A 50 1.24 -8.91 16.05
C THR A 50 0.93 -8.50 14.62
N ALA A 51 0.10 -7.48 14.41
CA ALA A 51 -0.17 -6.96 13.07
C ALA A 51 1.11 -6.47 12.38
N GLU A 52 2.02 -5.82 13.10
CA GLU A 52 3.30 -5.34 12.58
C GLU A 52 4.25 -6.47 12.20
N SER A 53 4.35 -7.48 13.06
CA SER A 53 5.13 -8.68 12.76
C SER A 53 4.61 -9.39 11.52
N LEU A 54 3.29 -9.62 11.44
CA LEU A 54 2.67 -10.26 10.27
C LEU A 54 2.81 -9.43 9.00
N HIS A 55 2.72 -8.10 9.11
CA HIS A 55 2.93 -7.19 7.98
C HIS A 55 4.34 -7.35 7.42
N PHE A 56 5.37 -7.34 8.27
CA PHE A 56 6.75 -7.50 7.82
C PHE A 56 7.04 -8.90 7.28
N VAL A 57 6.49 -9.97 7.88
CA VAL A 57 6.59 -11.32 7.32
C VAL A 57 5.98 -11.39 5.92
N GLY A 58 4.78 -10.81 5.74
CA GLY A 58 4.14 -10.71 4.44
C GLY A 58 4.97 -9.93 3.43
N LEU A 59 5.49 -8.77 3.83
CA LEU A 59 6.28 -7.89 2.98
C LEU A 59 7.60 -8.55 2.57
N SER A 60 8.31 -9.17 3.50
CA SER A 60 9.56 -9.89 3.23
C SER A 60 9.33 -11.07 2.29
N THR A 61 8.23 -11.81 2.49
CA THR A 61 7.86 -12.93 1.60
C THR A 61 7.57 -12.43 0.19
N LEU A 62 6.72 -11.41 0.06
CA LEU A 62 6.40 -10.78 -1.22
C LEU A 62 7.65 -10.25 -1.91
N PHE A 63 8.43 -9.43 -1.20
CA PHE A 63 9.62 -8.79 -1.77
C PHE A 63 10.68 -9.81 -2.20
N ALA A 64 10.90 -10.87 -1.41
CA ALA A 64 11.78 -11.96 -1.80
C ALA A 64 11.34 -12.63 -3.11
N THR A 65 10.03 -12.90 -3.27
CA THR A 65 9.53 -13.48 -4.52
C THR A 65 9.73 -12.53 -5.71
N VAL A 66 9.41 -11.24 -5.55
CA VAL A 66 9.58 -10.21 -6.58
C VAL A 66 11.05 -10.11 -7.02
N ILE A 67 11.99 -10.05 -6.07
CA ILE A 67 13.43 -9.98 -6.38
C ILE A 67 13.85 -11.15 -7.27
N VAL A 68 13.44 -12.38 -6.93
CA VAL A 68 13.84 -13.56 -7.72
C VAL A 68 13.27 -13.50 -9.14
N PHE A 69 12.02 -13.04 -9.30
CA PHE A 69 11.44 -12.82 -10.63
C PHE A 69 12.20 -11.75 -11.41
N ASP A 70 12.45 -10.59 -10.80
CA ASP A 70 13.05 -9.44 -11.48
C ASP A 70 14.51 -9.68 -11.84
N LEU A 71 15.30 -10.31 -10.96
CA LEU A 71 16.69 -10.69 -11.25
C LEU A 71 16.76 -11.65 -12.45
N ARG A 72 15.78 -12.55 -12.60
CA ARG A 72 15.69 -13.39 -13.80
C ARG A 72 15.39 -12.56 -15.04
N LEU A 73 14.46 -11.60 -14.97
CA LEU A 73 14.15 -10.73 -16.11
C LEU A 73 15.36 -9.87 -16.52
N LEU A 74 16.20 -9.50 -15.57
CA LEU A 74 17.46 -8.79 -15.81
C LEU A 74 18.57 -9.68 -16.40
N GLY A 75 18.36 -11.00 -16.47
CA GLY A 75 19.33 -11.97 -16.99
C GLY A 75 20.38 -12.41 -15.96
N MET A 76 20.21 -12.06 -14.68
CA MET A 76 21.16 -12.40 -13.61
C MET A 76 20.96 -13.82 -13.07
N LEU A 77 19.84 -14.47 -13.41
CA LEU A 77 19.51 -15.84 -13.01
C LEU A 77 19.22 -16.74 -14.23
N PRO A 78 20.19 -16.94 -15.14
CA PRO A 78 19.98 -17.67 -16.40
C PRO A 78 19.62 -19.15 -16.20
N GLY A 79 20.04 -19.77 -15.08
CA GLY A 79 19.72 -21.16 -14.75
C GLY A 79 18.30 -21.40 -14.20
N VAL A 80 17.55 -20.34 -13.91
CA VAL A 80 16.21 -20.47 -13.32
C VAL A 80 15.17 -20.64 -14.41
N ARG A 81 14.65 -21.87 -14.54
CA ARG A 81 13.55 -22.20 -15.46
C ARG A 81 12.25 -21.48 -15.06
N PRO A 82 11.45 -20.96 -16.02
CA PRO A 82 10.16 -20.31 -15.73
C PRO A 82 9.23 -21.14 -14.84
N ALA A 83 9.17 -22.46 -15.05
CA ALA A 83 8.31 -23.37 -14.29
C ALA A 83 8.62 -23.38 -12.77
N HIS A 84 9.87 -23.12 -12.37
CA HIS A 84 10.19 -23.01 -10.94
C HIS A 84 9.69 -21.71 -10.32
N LEU A 85 9.62 -20.64 -11.12
CA LEU A 85 9.10 -19.37 -10.65
C LEU A 85 7.59 -19.40 -10.46
N GLU A 86 6.86 -20.19 -11.24
CA GLU A 86 5.41 -20.36 -11.06
C GLU A 86 5.06 -20.89 -9.66
N ARG A 87 5.95 -21.69 -9.05
CA ARG A 87 5.80 -22.17 -7.67
C ARG A 87 5.98 -21.06 -6.62
N LEU A 88 6.62 -19.95 -6.96
CA LEU A 88 6.77 -18.79 -6.07
C LEU A 88 5.56 -17.86 -6.12
N ILE A 89 4.71 -17.95 -7.15
CA ILE A 89 3.55 -17.07 -7.30
C ILE A 89 2.61 -17.17 -6.09
N PRO A 90 2.22 -18.36 -5.60
CA PRO A 90 1.34 -18.46 -4.42
C PRO A 90 1.94 -17.82 -3.17
N TRP A 91 3.26 -17.91 -2.99
CA TRP A 91 3.96 -17.29 -1.86
C TRP A 91 3.96 -15.77 -1.98
N GLY A 92 4.20 -15.23 -3.18
CA GLY A 92 4.13 -13.80 -3.44
C GLY A 92 2.72 -13.26 -3.19
N VAL A 93 1.70 -13.94 -3.73
CA VAL A 93 0.29 -13.57 -3.51
C VAL A 93 -0.08 -13.68 -2.02
N GLY A 94 0.31 -14.75 -1.33
CA GLY A 94 0.07 -14.91 0.09
C GLY A 94 0.72 -13.81 0.92
N GLY A 95 1.99 -13.47 0.63
CA GLY A 95 2.70 -12.36 1.27
C GLY A 95 2.04 -11.00 1.01
N PHE A 96 1.57 -10.77 -0.22
CA PHE A 96 0.82 -9.56 -0.58
C PHE A 96 -0.50 -9.46 0.17
N VAL A 97 -1.31 -10.53 0.17
CA VAL A 97 -2.59 -10.56 0.89
C VAL A 97 -2.38 -10.32 2.38
N LEU A 98 -1.41 -11.00 3.00
CA LEU A 98 -1.09 -10.82 4.41
C LEU A 98 -0.68 -9.36 4.71
N SER A 99 0.19 -8.78 3.88
CA SER A 99 0.64 -7.39 4.03
C SER A 99 -0.49 -6.40 3.82
N LEU A 100 -1.36 -6.65 2.84
CA LEU A 100 -2.49 -5.78 2.53
C LEU A 100 -3.52 -5.80 3.65
N SER A 101 -3.88 -6.99 4.15
CA SER A 101 -4.83 -7.14 5.25
C SER A 101 -4.32 -6.46 6.52
N THR A 102 -3.07 -6.69 6.91
CA THR A 102 -2.46 -6.02 8.08
C THR A 102 -2.27 -4.52 7.87
N GLY A 103 -1.95 -4.08 6.65
CA GLY A 103 -1.90 -2.66 6.30
C GLY A 103 -3.26 -1.96 6.41
N ALA A 104 -4.34 -2.65 6.04
CA ALA A 104 -5.71 -2.17 6.24
C ALA A 104 -6.06 -2.07 7.74
N LEU A 105 -5.60 -3.01 8.57
CA LEU A 105 -5.75 -2.92 10.03
C LEU A 105 -5.07 -1.66 10.59
N PHE A 106 -3.86 -1.33 10.12
CA PHE A 106 -3.20 -0.10 10.55
C PHE A 106 -3.92 1.16 10.13
N PHE A 107 -4.36 1.21 8.88
CA PHE A 107 -5.10 2.34 8.34
C PHE A 107 -6.40 2.56 9.10
N THR A 108 -7.15 1.50 9.40
CA THR A 108 -8.39 1.58 10.18
C THR A 108 -8.14 1.84 11.67
N GLY A 109 -7.01 1.40 12.21
CA GLY A 109 -6.61 1.60 13.61
C GLY A 109 -6.46 3.07 13.98
N ILE A 110 -5.68 3.83 13.19
CA ILE A 110 -5.40 5.26 13.43
C ILE A 110 -5.48 6.03 12.10
N PRO A 111 -6.68 6.17 11.50
CA PRO A 111 -6.82 6.69 10.13
C PRO A 111 -6.31 8.12 9.98
N GLY A 112 -6.47 8.96 11.02
CA GLY A 112 -5.96 10.34 11.00
C GLY A 112 -4.45 10.43 10.77
N MET A 113 -3.68 9.51 11.36
CA MET A 113 -2.22 9.47 11.20
C MET A 113 -1.83 9.16 9.75
N TYR A 114 -2.55 8.26 9.08
CA TYR A 114 -2.22 7.84 7.72
C TYR A 114 -2.72 8.83 6.66
N LEU A 115 -3.94 9.35 6.81
CA LEU A 115 -4.54 10.29 5.85
C LEU A 115 -3.76 11.61 5.75
N ALA A 116 -3.24 12.09 6.89
CA ALA A 116 -2.45 13.32 6.95
C ALA A 116 -0.98 13.12 6.53
N ASN A 117 -0.53 11.89 6.27
CA ASN A 117 0.87 11.59 6.02
C ASN A 117 1.20 11.50 4.52
N PRO A 118 2.03 12.39 3.96
CA PRO A 118 2.42 12.35 2.55
C PRO A 118 3.09 11.03 2.15
N ALA A 119 3.86 10.41 3.05
CA ALA A 119 4.55 9.14 2.77
C ALA A 119 3.56 7.99 2.53
N PHE A 120 2.39 8.01 3.16
CA PHE A 120 1.32 7.03 2.90
C PHE A 120 0.77 7.14 1.47
N TRP A 121 0.56 8.38 1.00
CA TRP A 121 0.10 8.62 -0.38
C TRP A 121 1.15 8.23 -1.41
N VAL A 122 2.42 8.57 -1.18
CA VAL A 122 3.53 8.12 -2.04
C VAL A 122 3.58 6.58 -2.08
N LYS A 123 3.50 5.90 -0.93
CA LYS A 123 3.45 4.44 -0.88
C LYS A 123 2.28 3.88 -1.71
N THR A 124 1.11 4.49 -1.60
CA THR A 124 -0.11 4.07 -2.31
C THR A 124 0.04 4.25 -3.82
N LEU A 125 0.58 5.39 -4.27
CA LEU A 125 0.87 5.62 -5.69
C LEU A 125 1.89 4.62 -6.24
N LEU A 126 2.92 4.28 -5.46
CA LEU A 126 3.90 3.27 -5.84
C LEU A 126 3.28 1.87 -5.93
N LEU A 127 2.32 1.52 -5.07
CA LEU A 127 1.58 0.25 -5.19
C LEU A 127 0.75 0.20 -6.48
N LEU A 128 0.10 1.31 -6.85
CA LEU A 128 -0.61 1.41 -8.13
C LEU A 128 0.36 1.30 -9.31
N ALA A 129 1.52 1.95 -9.23
CA ALA A 129 2.58 1.83 -10.23
C ALA A 129 3.12 0.39 -10.35
N ALA A 130 3.25 -0.34 -9.23
CA ALA A 130 3.64 -1.75 -9.24
C ALA A 130 2.60 -2.60 -9.99
N GLY A 131 1.31 -2.37 -9.74
CA GLY A 131 0.22 -3.03 -10.46
C GLY A 131 0.24 -2.72 -11.95
N ALA A 132 0.46 -1.46 -12.33
CA ALA A 132 0.60 -1.04 -13.73
C ALA A 132 1.82 -1.69 -14.39
N ASN A 133 2.97 -1.72 -13.71
CA ASN A 133 4.19 -2.37 -14.20
C ASN A 133 3.99 -3.88 -14.41
N LEU A 134 3.29 -4.55 -13.48
CA LEU A 134 2.91 -5.95 -13.64
C LEU A 134 1.96 -6.14 -14.83
N ALA A 135 0.95 -5.29 -15.01
CA ALA A 135 0.07 -5.35 -16.17
C ALA A 135 0.86 -5.17 -17.48
N VAL A 136 1.81 -4.24 -17.51
CA VAL A 136 2.71 -4.03 -18.66
C VAL A 136 3.50 -5.30 -18.98
N TYR A 137 4.07 -5.92 -17.95
CA TYR A 137 4.79 -7.18 -18.10
C TYR A 137 3.88 -8.28 -18.64
N GLN A 138 2.70 -8.49 -18.04
CA GLN A 138 1.79 -9.57 -18.41
C GLN A 138 1.25 -9.44 -19.83
N LEU A 139 0.91 -8.22 -20.26
CA LEU A 139 0.29 -7.97 -21.55
C LEU A 139 1.31 -7.91 -22.70
N TRP A 140 2.47 -7.29 -22.48
CA TRP A 140 3.42 -7.02 -23.57
C TRP A 140 4.75 -7.75 -23.44
N ALA A 141 5.31 -7.93 -22.24
CA ALA A 141 6.62 -8.57 -22.09
C ALA A 141 6.52 -10.10 -22.05
N ARG A 142 5.56 -10.66 -21.30
CA ARG A 142 5.41 -12.10 -21.07
C ARG A 142 5.24 -12.92 -22.35
N PRO A 143 4.44 -12.52 -23.37
CA PRO A 143 4.34 -13.28 -24.62
C PRO A 143 5.67 -13.36 -25.38
N ARG A 144 6.51 -12.32 -25.29
CA ARG A 144 7.85 -12.30 -25.90
C ARG A 144 8.82 -13.19 -25.13
N VAL A 145 8.80 -13.11 -23.80
CA VAL A 145 9.62 -13.95 -22.92
C VAL A 145 9.27 -15.44 -23.07
N ALA A 146 8.00 -15.78 -23.24
CA ALA A 146 7.54 -17.16 -23.39
C ALA A 146 7.98 -17.83 -24.71
N ARG A 147 8.38 -17.03 -25.72
CA ARG A 147 8.83 -17.54 -27.04
C ARG A 147 10.35 -17.67 -27.16
N LEU A 148 11.10 -17.23 -26.15
CA LEU A 148 12.58 -17.28 -26.18
C LEU A 148 13.07 -18.74 -26.15
N ALA A 149 14.02 -19.05 -27.03
CA ALA A 149 14.79 -20.28 -26.92
C ALA A 149 15.76 -20.25 -25.73
N ALA A 150 16.25 -21.42 -25.31
CA ALA A 150 17.23 -21.51 -24.25
C ALA A 150 18.52 -20.76 -24.63
N GLY A 151 18.95 -19.82 -23.77
CA GLY A 151 20.16 -19.02 -23.98
C GLY A 151 19.96 -17.72 -24.75
N GLU A 152 18.76 -17.44 -25.26
CA GLU A 152 18.47 -16.15 -25.89
C GLU A 152 18.45 -14.99 -24.87
N PRO A 153 18.94 -13.79 -25.25
CA PRO A 153 18.94 -12.65 -24.37
C PRO A 153 17.52 -12.17 -24.06
N MET A 154 17.32 -11.68 -22.83
CA MET A 154 16.02 -11.14 -22.42
C MET A 154 15.63 -9.87 -23.20
N PRO A 155 14.38 -9.76 -23.68
CA PRO A 155 13.87 -8.56 -24.34
C PRO A 155 14.03 -7.32 -23.47
N MET A 156 14.39 -6.18 -24.08
CA MET A 156 14.60 -4.92 -23.36
C MET A 156 13.40 -4.54 -22.48
N LEU A 157 12.18 -4.69 -23.00
CA LEU A 157 10.96 -4.41 -22.24
C LEU A 157 10.85 -5.24 -20.96
N ALA A 158 11.21 -6.53 -21.01
CA ALA A 158 11.18 -7.40 -19.83
C ALA A 158 12.22 -6.96 -18.78
N ARG A 159 13.42 -6.56 -19.24
CA ARG A 159 14.47 -6.02 -18.37
C ARG A 159 14.04 -4.72 -17.71
N LEU A 160 13.41 -3.81 -18.45
CA LEU A 160 12.88 -2.56 -17.93
C LEU A 160 11.75 -2.79 -16.92
N CYS A 161 10.83 -3.74 -17.18
CA CYS A 161 9.81 -4.13 -16.20
C CYS A 161 10.42 -4.67 -14.91
N GLY A 162 11.47 -5.50 -15.00
CA GLY A 162 12.18 -6.02 -13.83
C GLY A 162 12.91 -4.94 -13.03
N LEU A 163 13.65 -4.06 -13.71
CA LEU A 163 14.33 -2.94 -13.06
C LEU A 163 13.34 -1.95 -12.42
N GLY A 164 12.27 -1.62 -13.14
CA GLY A 164 11.21 -0.75 -12.65
C GLY A 164 10.49 -1.34 -11.45
N SER A 165 10.19 -2.65 -11.49
CA SER A 165 9.60 -3.38 -10.36
C SER A 165 10.47 -3.28 -9.10
N LEU A 166 11.77 -3.58 -9.21
CA LEU A 166 12.71 -3.47 -8.08
C LEU A 166 12.77 -2.06 -7.51
N ALA A 167 12.83 -1.04 -8.37
CA ALA A 167 12.85 0.36 -7.95
C ALA A 167 11.55 0.75 -7.23
N ILE A 168 10.39 0.36 -7.78
CA ILE A 168 9.08 0.64 -7.20
C ILE A 168 8.94 -0.04 -5.84
N TRP A 169 9.25 -1.33 -5.72
CA TRP A 169 9.11 -2.06 -4.45
C TRP A 169 10.09 -1.56 -3.38
N THR A 170 11.31 -1.19 -3.78
CA THR A 170 12.25 -0.52 -2.87
C THR A 170 11.67 0.81 -2.38
N GLY A 171 11.07 1.59 -3.28
CA GLY A 171 10.35 2.81 -2.93
C GLY A 171 9.18 2.57 -1.98
N VAL A 172 8.40 1.51 -2.17
CA VAL A 172 7.29 1.11 -1.27
C VAL A 172 7.80 0.83 0.14
N LEU A 173 8.93 0.12 0.27
CA LEU A 173 9.55 -0.18 1.57
C LEU A 173 10.06 1.08 2.26
N VAL A 174 10.76 1.95 1.51
CA VAL A 174 11.25 3.24 2.02
C VAL A 174 10.09 4.13 2.46
N ALA A 175 9.07 4.32 1.61
CA ALA A 175 7.89 5.10 1.93
C ALA A 175 7.14 4.53 3.14
N GLY A 176 7.01 3.20 3.23
CA GLY A 176 6.45 2.52 4.38
C GLY A 176 7.19 2.83 5.68
N ARG A 177 8.53 2.87 5.64
CA ARG A 177 9.32 3.22 6.81
C ARG A 177 9.22 4.70 7.16
N LEU A 178 9.14 5.58 6.16
CA LEU A 178 9.00 7.03 6.35
C LEU A 178 7.69 7.42 7.04
N ILE A 179 6.63 6.61 6.92
CA ILE A 179 5.36 6.85 7.65
C ILE A 179 5.59 6.92 9.17
N ALA A 180 6.50 6.10 9.71
CA ALA A 180 6.79 6.09 11.14
C ALA A 180 7.53 7.35 11.61
N PHE A 181 8.26 8.02 10.71
CA PHE A 181 9.07 9.20 11.01
C PHE A 181 8.32 10.50 10.76
N TYR A 182 7.46 10.54 9.74
CA TYR A 182 6.67 11.72 9.41
C TYR A 182 5.34 11.69 10.15
N LYS A 183 5.37 12.01 11.44
CA LYS A 183 4.14 12.17 12.25
C LYS A 183 3.74 13.66 12.19
N PRO A 184 2.55 14.00 11.68
CA PRO A 184 2.02 15.36 11.79
C PRO A 184 1.69 15.73 13.23
#